data_AF-A0A5C6FK59-F1
#
_entry.id   AF-A0A5C6FK59-F1
#
_cell.length_a   1.000
_cell.length_b   1.000
_cell.length_c   1.000
_cell.angle_alpha   90.00
_cell.angle_beta   90.00
_cell.angle_gamma   90.00
#
_symmetry.space_group_name_H-M   'P 1'
#
loop_
_entity.id
_entity.type
_entity.pdbx_description
1 polymer ?
#
loop_
_entity_poly.entity_id
_entity_poly.type
_entity_poly.pdbx_seq_one_letter_code
_entity_poly.pdbx_strand_id
1 'polypeptide(L)'
;MSPAQQLTLFISKQFDQEDLVEIRAIKNLPDGSTSVVKQSWQTACATQLLHNSLRRLNRNGVNIYFGVNPRVERQGSKRAIHCCRSVWVDLDDLSIDEAKRRWSGVLPEPSMMISSGHGIHAYWKLTEPVDVQSDDSRRCFESMLKSLYAELGADSTQDVSRLLRLPGLDNVKSTPIPCELIHSGGPTVPLSTFNRWFAAGDSRAAAESSPTVLEKATLPTTADVTPRMRRVIASLDQSSDDRSRRDFAVVCKLLRLGLSPAEIKSLVAGRSKFTTTTYLDITIENAVAAVFGKT
;
A
#
# COMPACT_ATOMS: atom_id res chain seq x y z
N MET A 1 1.06 22.55 -13.78
CA MET A 1 -0.01 21.77 -14.45
C MET A 1 -1.29 21.91 -13.65
N SER A 2 -2.42 22.25 -14.28
CA SER A 2 -3.68 22.41 -13.56
C SER A 2 -4.19 21.08 -12.98
N PRO A 3 -5.03 21.10 -11.94
CA PRO A 3 -5.69 19.91 -11.40
C PRO A 3 -6.31 18.98 -12.46
N ALA A 4 -7.02 19.56 -13.44
CA ALA A 4 -7.63 18.80 -14.52
C ALA A 4 -6.59 18.17 -15.46
N GLN A 5 -5.53 18.92 -15.80
CA GLN A 5 -4.44 18.42 -16.64
C GLN A 5 -3.68 17.27 -15.97
N GLN A 6 -3.46 17.32 -14.65
CA GLN A 6 -2.82 16.24 -13.90
C GLN A 6 -3.63 14.94 -13.96
N LEU A 7 -4.94 15.02 -13.73
CA LEU A 7 -5.86 13.87 -13.83
C LEU A 7 -5.82 13.27 -15.23
N THR A 8 -6.02 14.10 -16.27
CA THR A 8 -6.05 13.63 -17.67
C THR A 8 -4.72 12.98 -18.06
N LEU A 9 -3.60 13.63 -17.76
CA LEU A 9 -2.27 13.09 -18.08
C LEU A 9 -2.03 11.76 -17.38
N PHE A 10 -2.29 11.69 -16.06
CA PHE A 10 -2.07 10.48 -15.28
C PHE A 10 -2.90 9.30 -15.79
N ILE A 11 -4.21 9.49 -16.00
CA ILE A 11 -5.08 8.43 -16.50
C ILE A 11 -4.64 7.98 -17.90
N SER A 12 -4.34 8.91 -18.82
CA SER A 12 -3.92 8.58 -20.19
C SER A 12 -2.59 7.80 -20.28
N LYS A 13 -1.72 7.96 -19.28
CA LYS A 13 -0.45 7.22 -19.18
C LYS A 13 -0.62 5.86 -18.53
N GLN A 14 -1.56 5.74 -17.59
CA GLN A 14 -1.79 4.53 -16.83
C GLN A 14 -2.68 3.52 -17.56
N PHE A 15 -3.64 4.01 -18.34
CA PHE A 15 -4.70 3.22 -18.99
C PHE A 15 -4.73 3.43 -20.50
N ASP A 16 -5.24 2.44 -21.22
CA ASP A 16 -5.63 2.61 -22.63
C ASP A 16 -6.99 3.31 -22.69
N GLN A 17 -7.30 3.98 -23.80
CA GLN A 17 -8.45 4.90 -23.90
C GLN A 17 -9.79 4.25 -23.52
N GLU A 18 -10.00 2.99 -23.91
CA GLU A 18 -11.24 2.24 -23.68
C GLU A 18 -11.29 1.48 -22.35
N ASP A 19 -10.21 1.52 -21.55
CA ASP A 19 -10.21 0.88 -20.25
C ASP A 19 -11.29 1.45 -19.35
N LEU A 20 -12.05 0.56 -18.72
CA LEU A 20 -13.00 0.96 -17.71
C LEU A 20 -12.28 1.25 -16.39
N VAL A 21 -12.12 2.53 -16.06
CA VAL A 21 -11.50 3.00 -14.82
C VAL A 21 -12.55 3.14 -13.73
N GLU A 22 -12.32 2.45 -12.61
CA GLU A 22 -13.11 2.66 -11.40
C GLU A 22 -12.65 3.93 -10.68
N ILE A 23 -13.60 4.82 -10.36
CA ILE A 23 -13.40 5.98 -9.50
C ILE A 23 -14.31 5.83 -8.27
N ARG A 24 -13.73 5.94 -7.08
CA ARG A 24 -14.43 5.81 -5.81
C ARG A 24 -14.21 7.04 -4.94
N ALA A 25 -15.31 7.64 -4.50
CA ALA A 25 -15.33 8.77 -3.58
C ALA A 25 -15.72 8.26 -2.18
N ILE A 26 -14.82 8.41 -1.22
CA ILE A 26 -14.94 7.85 0.14
C ILE A 26 -14.85 8.99 1.15
N LYS A 27 -15.81 9.06 2.07
CA LYS A 27 -15.84 10.05 3.16
C LYS A 27 -15.43 9.39 4.47
N ASN A 28 -14.57 10.04 5.23
CA ASN A 28 -14.30 9.64 6.62
C ASN A 28 -15.43 10.16 7.50
N LEU A 29 -15.97 9.31 8.36
CA LEU A 29 -17.03 9.65 9.29
C LEU A 29 -16.45 10.01 10.67
N PRO A 30 -17.18 10.79 11.49
CA PRO A 30 -16.68 11.22 12.81
C PRO A 30 -16.38 10.07 13.78
N ASP A 31 -17.03 8.90 13.60
CA ASP A 31 -16.80 7.67 14.36
C ASP A 31 -15.50 6.94 13.95
N GLY A 32 -14.77 7.44 12.95
CA GLY A 32 -13.55 6.82 12.43
C GLY A 32 -13.80 5.79 11.33
N SER A 33 -15.06 5.49 11.01
CA SER A 33 -15.42 4.64 9.88
C SER A 33 -15.35 5.41 8.55
N THR A 34 -15.54 4.69 7.44
CA THR A 34 -15.56 5.30 6.10
C THR A 34 -16.82 4.91 5.34
N SER A 35 -17.37 5.84 4.57
CA SER A 35 -18.54 5.60 3.71
C SER A 35 -18.23 5.90 2.24
N VAL A 36 -18.63 4.99 1.35
CA VAL A 36 -18.55 5.20 -0.09
C VAL A 36 -19.70 6.12 -0.51
N VAL A 37 -19.38 7.37 -0.81
CA VAL A 37 -20.34 8.39 -1.24
C VAL A 37 -20.71 8.23 -2.71
N LYS A 38 -19.74 7.82 -3.52
CA LYS A 38 -19.94 7.56 -4.95
C LYS A 38 -18.98 6.50 -5.42
N GLN A 39 -19.47 5.60 -6.26
CA GLN A 39 -18.67 4.67 -7.03
C GLN A 39 -19.12 4.76 -8.48
N SER A 40 -18.16 4.90 -9.40
CA SER A 40 -18.46 5.09 -10.82
C SER A 40 -17.38 4.47 -11.68
N TRP A 41 -17.76 4.10 -12.90
CA TRP A 41 -16.87 3.51 -13.88
C TRP A 41 -17.02 4.29 -15.19
N GLN A 42 -15.90 4.72 -15.75
CA GLN A 42 -15.84 5.44 -17.03
C GLN A 42 -14.68 4.91 -17.86
N THR A 43 -14.78 4.98 -19.18
CA THR A 43 -13.61 4.75 -20.03
C THR A 43 -12.52 5.77 -19.68
N ALA A 44 -11.25 5.39 -19.81
CA ALA A 44 -10.12 6.25 -19.48
C ALA A 44 -10.22 7.61 -20.19
N CYS A 45 -10.60 7.63 -21.48
CA CYS A 45 -10.80 8.85 -22.27
C CYS A 45 -11.94 9.75 -21.76
N ALA A 46 -12.97 9.17 -21.13
CA ALA A 46 -14.11 9.90 -20.58
C ALA A 46 -13.90 10.38 -19.13
N THR A 47 -12.89 9.86 -18.41
CA THR A 47 -12.64 10.22 -16.99
C THR A 47 -12.45 11.73 -16.77
N GLN A 48 -11.86 12.43 -17.74
CA GLN A 48 -11.66 13.89 -17.69
C GLN A 48 -12.98 14.68 -17.51
N LEU A 49 -14.10 14.16 -18.01
CA LEU A 49 -15.42 14.76 -17.86
C LEU A 49 -15.90 14.77 -16.39
N LEU A 50 -15.34 13.90 -15.55
CA LEU A 50 -15.69 13.81 -14.14
C LEU A 50 -15.04 14.91 -13.29
N HIS A 51 -14.00 15.60 -13.77
CA HIS A 51 -13.14 16.48 -12.99
C HIS A 51 -13.92 17.47 -12.10
N ASN A 52 -14.86 18.23 -12.68
CA ASN A 52 -15.65 19.22 -11.95
C ASN A 52 -16.50 18.60 -10.84
N SER A 53 -17.10 17.43 -11.11
CA SER A 53 -17.90 16.71 -10.12
C SER A 53 -17.06 16.14 -8.97
N LEU A 54 -15.88 15.60 -9.28
CA LEU A 54 -14.93 15.07 -8.30
C LEU A 54 -14.36 16.18 -7.42
N ARG A 55 -14.00 17.32 -8.03
CA ARG A 55 -13.52 18.51 -7.31
C ARG A 55 -14.56 19.03 -6.33
N ARG A 56 -15.84 19.04 -6.71
CA ARG A 56 -16.93 19.44 -5.79
C ARG A 56 -17.06 18.49 -4.61
N LEU A 57 -17.01 17.17 -4.84
CA LEU A 57 -17.01 16.19 -3.76
C LEU A 57 -15.79 16.38 -2.84
N ASN A 58 -14.62 16.59 -3.40
CA ASN A 58 -13.38 16.74 -2.66
C ASN A 58 -13.36 17.97 -1.76
N ARG A 59 -13.85 19.11 -2.25
CA ARG A 59 -14.08 20.33 -1.46
C ARG A 59 -15.06 20.13 -0.30
N ASN A 60 -15.95 19.16 -0.39
CA ASN A 60 -16.89 18.78 0.67
C ASN A 60 -16.33 17.68 1.59
N GLY A 61 -15.01 17.50 1.65
CA GLY A 61 -14.34 16.57 2.55
C GLY A 61 -14.41 15.11 2.12
N VAL A 62 -14.59 14.83 0.82
CA VAL A 62 -14.61 13.47 0.28
C VAL A 62 -13.28 13.13 -0.40
N ASN A 63 -12.67 12.02 0.00
CA ASN A 63 -11.44 11.52 -0.57
C ASN A 63 -11.72 10.81 -1.90
N ILE A 64 -10.95 11.12 -2.95
CA ILE A 64 -11.14 10.54 -4.29
C ILE A 64 -10.02 9.54 -4.61
N TYR A 65 -10.44 8.36 -5.04
CA TYR A 65 -9.57 7.23 -5.38
C TYR A 65 -9.89 6.71 -6.77
N PHE A 66 -8.93 6.00 -7.37
CA PHE A 66 -9.11 5.23 -8.58
C PHE A 66 -8.62 3.80 -8.38
N GLY A 67 -9.20 2.84 -9.10
CA GLY A 67 -8.67 1.48 -9.19
C GLY A 67 -7.43 1.45 -10.07
N VAL A 68 -6.32 0.90 -9.57
CA VAL A 68 -5.01 0.95 -10.26
C VAL A 68 -5.03 0.19 -11.60
N ASN A 69 -5.88 -0.82 -11.71
CA ASN A 69 -6.05 -1.67 -12.89
C ASN A 69 -7.44 -1.50 -13.52
N PRO A 70 -7.58 -1.71 -14.84
CA PRO A 70 -8.87 -1.59 -15.51
C PRO A 70 -9.85 -2.64 -15.00
N ARG A 71 -11.14 -2.36 -15.19
CA ARG A 71 -12.22 -3.32 -14.97
C ARG A 71 -12.76 -3.82 -16.31
N VAL A 72 -13.27 -5.03 -16.34
CA VAL A 72 -14.04 -5.53 -17.50
C VAL A 72 -15.55 -5.37 -17.30
N GLU A 73 -15.97 -5.15 -16.06
CA GLU A 73 -17.36 -4.91 -15.67
C GLU A 73 -17.44 -3.75 -14.68
N ARG A 74 -18.62 -3.14 -14.53
CA ARG A 74 -18.88 -2.07 -13.56
C ARG A 74 -19.01 -2.61 -12.14
N GLN A 75 -17.96 -3.29 -11.67
CA GLN A 75 -17.87 -3.88 -10.34
C GLN A 75 -16.54 -3.53 -9.68
N GLY A 76 -16.54 -3.43 -8.36
CA GLY A 76 -15.35 -3.14 -7.54
C GLY A 76 -14.63 -4.40 -7.03
N SER A 77 -15.03 -5.58 -7.49
CA SER A 77 -14.48 -6.86 -7.04
C SER A 77 -13.20 -7.22 -7.80
N LYS A 78 -12.34 -8.05 -7.19
CA LYS A 78 -11.14 -8.57 -7.85
C LYS A 78 -11.44 -9.34 -9.14
N ARG A 79 -12.60 -10.00 -9.23
CA ARG A 79 -13.01 -10.80 -10.40
C ARG A 79 -13.22 -9.95 -11.63
N ALA A 80 -13.57 -8.68 -11.48
CA ALA A 80 -13.72 -7.76 -12.60
C ALA A 80 -12.37 -7.26 -13.16
N ILE A 81 -11.23 -7.81 -12.72
CA ILE A 81 -9.89 -7.37 -13.10
C ILE A 81 -9.21 -8.52 -13.84
N HIS A 82 -9.07 -8.33 -15.15
CA HIS A 82 -8.51 -9.33 -16.04
C HIS A 82 -7.03 -9.08 -16.36
N CYS A 83 -6.57 -7.83 -16.26
CA CYS A 83 -5.17 -7.52 -16.50
C CYS A 83 -4.62 -6.46 -15.54
N CYS A 84 -3.31 -6.48 -15.36
CA CYS A 84 -2.55 -5.42 -14.68
C CYS A 84 -1.72 -4.63 -15.69
N ARG A 85 -1.83 -3.30 -15.65
CA ARG A 85 -1.13 -2.40 -16.59
C ARG A 85 0.19 -1.87 -16.06
N SER A 86 0.38 -1.93 -14.75
CA SER A 86 1.56 -1.45 -14.08
C SER A 86 1.91 -2.33 -12.91
N VAL A 87 3.16 -2.27 -12.49
CA VAL A 87 3.54 -2.54 -11.11
C VAL A 87 3.54 -1.22 -10.37
N TRP A 88 3.08 -1.20 -9.12
CA TRP A 88 2.99 0.02 -8.34
C TRP A 88 3.42 -0.21 -6.89
N VAL A 89 3.88 0.85 -6.23
CA VAL A 89 4.11 0.88 -4.79
C VAL A 89 3.47 2.10 -4.14
N ASP A 90 3.06 1.94 -2.88
CA ASP A 90 2.48 2.97 -2.03
C ASP A 90 3.37 3.11 -0.78
N LEU A 91 4.17 4.17 -0.73
CA LEU A 91 5.15 4.43 0.32
C LEU A 91 4.68 5.57 1.23
N ASP A 92 4.11 5.21 2.38
CA ASP A 92 3.68 6.16 3.40
C ASP A 92 4.85 6.86 4.12
N ASP A 93 4.62 8.11 4.53
CA ASP A 93 5.49 8.90 5.41
C ASP A 93 6.91 9.14 4.88
N LEU A 94 7.11 9.13 3.55
CA LEU A 94 8.40 9.41 2.91
C LEU A 94 8.37 10.66 2.04
N SER A 95 9.48 11.39 2.06
CA SER A 95 9.81 12.39 1.03
C SER A 95 10.10 11.73 -0.32
N ILE A 96 10.09 12.53 -1.39
CA ILE A 96 10.42 12.07 -2.75
C ILE A 96 11.82 11.44 -2.79
N ASP A 97 12.80 12.08 -2.16
CA ASP A 97 14.19 11.60 -2.18
C ASP A 97 14.37 10.30 -1.37
N GLU A 98 13.68 10.17 -0.23
CA GLU A 98 13.65 8.92 0.53
C GLU A 98 13.02 7.79 -0.25
N ALA A 99 11.90 8.05 -0.93
CA ALA A 99 11.25 7.08 -1.79
C ALA A 99 12.18 6.66 -2.93
N LYS A 100 12.81 7.62 -3.62
CA LYS A 100 13.80 7.36 -4.69
C LYS A 100 14.94 6.46 -4.24
N ARG A 101 15.44 6.64 -3.02
CA ARG A 101 16.49 5.76 -2.47
C ARG A 101 16.03 4.31 -2.29
N ARG A 102 14.73 4.03 -2.10
CA ARG A 102 14.24 2.65 -1.93
C ARG A 102 14.39 1.80 -3.18
N TRP A 103 14.14 2.38 -4.35
CA TRP A 103 14.20 1.66 -5.62
C TRP A 103 15.48 1.93 -6.42
N SER A 104 16.28 2.93 -6.04
CA SER A 104 17.58 3.20 -6.67
C SER A 104 18.48 1.95 -6.60
N GLY A 105 19.00 1.53 -7.75
CA GLY A 105 19.88 0.37 -7.87
C GLY A 105 19.16 -0.99 -7.94
N VAL A 106 17.85 -1.05 -7.70
CA VAL A 106 17.06 -2.30 -7.80
C VAL A 106 15.97 -2.25 -8.87
N LEU A 107 15.46 -1.07 -9.19
CA LEU A 107 14.50 -0.82 -10.27
C LEU A 107 14.89 0.43 -11.06
N PRO A 108 14.44 0.53 -12.33
CA PRO A 108 14.55 1.78 -13.09
C PRO A 108 13.67 2.88 -12.47
N GLU A 109 13.82 4.10 -12.98
CA GLU A 109 12.93 5.21 -12.59
C GLU A 109 11.47 4.86 -12.91
N PRO A 110 10.51 5.15 -12.00
CA PRO A 110 9.10 4.92 -12.26
C PRO A 110 8.60 5.71 -13.47
N SER A 111 7.69 5.14 -14.25
CA SER A 111 7.01 5.85 -15.34
C SER A 111 6.26 7.08 -14.83
N MET A 112 5.66 6.96 -13.64
CA MET A 112 4.96 8.05 -12.96
C MET A 112 5.15 7.99 -11.45
N MET A 113 5.14 9.16 -10.82
CA MET A 113 5.10 9.29 -9.36
C MET A 113 4.06 10.33 -8.95
N ILE A 114 3.35 10.03 -7.87
CA ILE A 114 2.38 10.91 -7.23
C ILE A 114 2.82 11.17 -5.80
N SER A 115 2.80 12.43 -5.35
CA SER A 115 2.76 12.74 -3.93
C SER A 115 1.30 12.62 -3.48
N SER A 116 1.00 11.66 -2.60
CA SER A 116 -0.38 11.38 -2.15
C SER A 116 -0.87 12.34 -1.06
N GLY A 117 -0.05 13.31 -0.70
CA GLY A 117 -0.17 14.19 0.46
C GLY A 117 0.45 13.63 1.74
N HIS A 118 0.62 12.30 1.86
CA HIS A 118 1.20 11.66 3.04
C HIS A 118 2.24 10.57 2.69
N GLY A 119 2.73 10.58 1.45
CA GLY A 119 3.61 9.54 0.94
C GLY A 119 3.75 9.63 -0.57
N ILE A 120 4.41 8.63 -1.15
CA ILE A 120 4.72 8.57 -2.58
C ILE A 120 4.08 7.31 -3.18
N HIS A 121 3.26 7.49 -4.20
CA HIS A 121 2.91 6.39 -5.09
C HIS A 121 3.87 6.39 -6.27
N ALA A 122 4.44 5.24 -6.61
CA ALA A 122 5.26 5.07 -7.80
C ALA A 122 4.66 3.98 -8.69
N TYR A 123 4.64 4.22 -10.00
CA TYR A 123 4.06 3.33 -11.00
C TYR A 123 5.09 3.06 -12.09
N TRP A 124 5.32 1.78 -12.36
CA TRP A 124 6.06 1.28 -13.52
C TRP A 124 5.06 0.71 -14.51
N LYS A 125 4.72 1.50 -15.54
CA LYS A 125 3.83 1.10 -16.63
C LYS A 125 4.48 -0.05 -17.38
N LEU A 126 3.76 -1.15 -17.53
CA LEU A 126 4.25 -2.32 -18.22
C LEU A 126 4.14 -2.11 -19.73
N THR A 127 5.14 -2.58 -20.47
CA THR A 127 5.13 -2.57 -21.95
C THR A 127 3.94 -3.37 -22.48
N GLU A 128 3.68 -4.53 -21.86
CA GLU A 128 2.54 -5.39 -22.16
C GLU A 128 1.71 -5.59 -20.89
N PRO A 129 0.36 -5.57 -20.97
CA PRO A 129 -0.48 -5.86 -19.81
C PRO A 129 -0.31 -7.32 -19.38
N VAL A 130 -0.37 -7.56 -18.07
CA VAL A 130 -0.24 -8.89 -17.48
C VAL A 130 -1.61 -9.48 -17.25
N ASP A 131 -1.89 -10.66 -17.81
CA ASP A 131 -3.13 -11.38 -17.52
C ASP A 131 -3.18 -11.85 -16.06
N VAL A 132 -4.29 -11.53 -15.39
CA VAL A 132 -4.62 -11.96 -14.01
C VAL A 132 -6.04 -12.50 -13.92
N GLN A 133 -6.56 -13.07 -15.02
CA GLN A 133 -7.91 -13.63 -15.07
C GLN A 133 -8.02 -14.88 -14.20
N SER A 134 -7.05 -15.79 -14.36
CA SER A 134 -6.97 -17.00 -13.56
C SER A 134 -6.55 -16.68 -12.12
N ASP A 135 -6.99 -17.51 -11.17
CA ASP A 135 -6.58 -17.37 -9.78
C ASP A 135 -5.07 -17.60 -9.60
N ASP A 136 -4.45 -18.44 -10.42
CA ASP A 136 -2.99 -18.71 -10.39
C ASP A 136 -2.18 -17.50 -10.86
N SER A 137 -2.50 -16.96 -12.04
CA SER A 137 -1.81 -15.77 -12.56
C SER A 137 -1.99 -14.56 -11.63
N ARG A 138 -3.19 -14.40 -11.05
CA ARG A 138 -3.46 -13.37 -10.04
C ARG A 138 -2.64 -13.56 -8.78
N ARG A 139 -2.63 -14.77 -8.20
CA ARG A 139 -1.83 -15.08 -6.99
C ARG A 139 -0.34 -14.86 -7.24
N CYS A 140 0.16 -15.26 -8.40
CA CYS A 140 1.54 -15.06 -8.80
C CYS A 140 1.91 -13.56 -8.85
N PHE A 141 1.08 -12.75 -9.49
CA PHE A 141 1.29 -11.30 -9.55
C PHE A 141 1.19 -10.61 -8.17
N GLU A 142 0.19 -10.98 -7.36
CA GLU A 142 0.04 -10.45 -5.99
C GLU A 142 1.22 -10.86 -5.08
N SER A 143 1.77 -12.07 -5.26
CA SER A 143 2.96 -12.53 -4.53
C SER A 143 4.22 -11.74 -4.92
N MET A 144 4.38 -11.46 -6.21
CA MET A 144 5.45 -10.61 -6.71
C MET A 144 5.34 -9.19 -6.14
N LEU A 145 4.13 -8.59 -6.18
CA LEU A 145 3.89 -7.28 -5.55
C LEU A 145 4.23 -7.32 -4.07
N LYS A 146 3.78 -8.34 -3.34
CA LYS A 146 4.06 -8.46 -1.91
C LYS A 146 5.57 -8.47 -1.63
N SER A 147 6.33 -9.23 -2.41
CA SER A 147 7.80 -9.31 -2.28
C SER A 147 8.47 -7.98 -2.60
N LEU A 148 7.99 -7.27 -3.63
CA LEU A 148 8.47 -5.94 -3.98
C LEU A 148 8.19 -4.93 -2.85
N TYR A 149 6.97 -4.89 -2.32
CA TYR A 149 6.63 -4.00 -1.20
C TYR A 149 7.50 -4.27 0.02
N ALA A 150 7.78 -5.54 0.32
CA ALA A 150 8.66 -5.91 1.42
C ALA A 150 10.09 -5.37 1.21
N GLU A 151 10.67 -5.56 0.02
CA GLU A 151 12.01 -5.04 -0.29
C GLU A 151 12.08 -3.51 -0.22
N LEU A 152 11.03 -2.81 -0.70
CA LEU A 152 10.99 -1.34 -0.65
C LEU A 152 10.58 -0.77 0.72
N GLY A 153 10.29 -1.62 1.71
CA GLY A 153 9.87 -1.21 3.05
C GLY A 153 8.48 -0.57 3.11
N ALA A 154 7.57 -0.98 2.23
CA ALA A 154 6.18 -0.59 2.10
C ALA A 154 5.23 -1.58 2.79
N ASP A 155 3.95 -1.22 3.01
CA ASP A 155 2.95 -2.17 3.51
C ASP A 155 2.45 -3.12 2.42
N SER A 156 2.82 -4.39 2.51
CA SER A 156 2.61 -5.42 1.49
C SER A 156 1.17 -5.98 1.45
N THR A 157 0.18 -5.27 1.96
CA THR A 157 -1.24 -5.70 2.01
C THR A 157 -2.01 -5.40 0.71
N GLN A 158 -1.29 -4.98 -0.33
CA GLN A 158 -1.87 -4.56 -1.61
C GLN A 158 -2.19 -5.74 -2.51
N ASP A 159 -3.21 -5.57 -3.35
CA ASP A 159 -3.67 -6.59 -4.28
C ASP A 159 -4.16 -5.97 -5.59
N VAL A 160 -4.56 -6.79 -6.57
CA VAL A 160 -4.92 -6.29 -7.91
C VAL A 160 -6.10 -5.31 -7.91
N SER A 161 -6.96 -5.35 -6.89
CA SER A 161 -8.11 -4.46 -6.73
C SER A 161 -7.79 -3.12 -6.07
N ARG A 162 -6.51 -2.85 -5.80
CA ARG A 162 -6.12 -1.70 -5.00
C ARG A 162 -6.67 -0.39 -5.55
N LEU A 163 -7.18 0.43 -4.62
CA LEU A 163 -7.56 1.81 -4.84
C LEU A 163 -6.45 2.74 -4.32
N LEU A 164 -6.01 3.69 -5.14
CA LEU A 164 -5.04 4.72 -4.76
C LEU A 164 -5.58 6.12 -5.05
N ARG A 165 -4.94 7.14 -4.48
CA ARG A 165 -5.34 8.54 -4.65
C ARG A 165 -5.19 8.98 -6.10
N LEU A 166 -6.20 9.71 -6.59
CA LEU A 166 -6.17 10.32 -7.91
C LEU A 166 -5.49 11.70 -7.82
N PRO A 167 -4.50 12.02 -8.67
CA PRO A 167 -3.81 13.31 -8.61
C PRO A 167 -4.67 14.45 -9.16
N GLY A 168 -4.33 15.68 -8.77
CA GLY A 168 -5.10 16.88 -9.11
C GLY A 168 -6.28 17.14 -8.16
N LEU A 169 -6.30 16.52 -6.98
CA LEU A 169 -7.30 16.70 -5.92
C LEU A 169 -6.60 16.67 -4.57
N ASP A 170 -7.26 17.08 -3.48
CA ASP A 170 -6.66 17.05 -2.16
C ASP A 170 -6.88 15.70 -1.46
N ASN A 171 -5.88 15.26 -0.71
CA ASN A 171 -6.04 14.29 0.34
C ASN A 171 -6.65 14.97 1.57
N VAL A 172 -7.95 14.78 1.76
CA VAL A 172 -8.76 15.37 2.85
C VAL A 172 -8.95 14.39 4.01
N LYS A 173 -7.93 13.57 4.30
CA LYS A 173 -7.94 12.67 5.47
C LYS A 173 -7.91 13.45 6.78
N SER A 174 -7.21 14.58 6.79
CA SER A 174 -7.07 15.53 7.90
C SER A 174 -7.13 16.94 7.31
N THR A 175 -6.22 17.85 7.68
CA THR A 175 -6.01 19.08 6.93
C THR A 175 -5.74 18.74 5.46
N PRO A 176 -6.47 19.33 4.49
CA PRO A 176 -6.27 19.04 3.09
C PRO A 176 -4.82 19.23 2.64
N ILE A 177 -4.22 18.18 2.07
CA ILE A 177 -2.89 18.23 1.45
C ILE A 177 -3.04 17.87 -0.04
N PRO A 178 -2.47 18.65 -0.97
CA PRO A 178 -2.53 18.34 -2.39
C PRO A 178 -2.02 16.92 -2.71
N CYS A 179 -2.79 16.17 -3.51
CA CYS A 179 -2.33 14.94 -4.15
C CYS A 179 -1.91 15.29 -5.59
N GLU A 180 -0.62 15.22 -5.88
CA GLU A 180 -0.02 15.83 -7.07
C GLU A 180 0.80 14.84 -7.90
N LEU A 181 0.67 14.93 -9.22
CA LEU A 181 1.57 14.26 -10.16
C LEU A 181 2.92 14.99 -10.15
N ILE A 182 3.94 14.35 -9.59
CA ILE A 182 5.28 14.93 -9.40
C ILE A 182 6.30 14.44 -10.43
N HIS A 183 6.03 13.32 -11.11
CA HIS A 183 6.86 12.78 -12.19
C HIS A 183 5.99 12.01 -13.19
N SER A 184 6.28 12.13 -14.49
CA SER A 184 5.58 11.42 -15.56
C SER A 184 6.46 11.16 -16.80
N GLY A 185 7.78 11.09 -16.61
CA GLY A 185 8.77 11.02 -17.70
C GLY A 185 9.47 9.67 -17.84
N GLY A 186 9.24 8.73 -16.93
CA GLY A 186 9.93 7.43 -16.94
C GLY A 186 9.45 6.51 -18.07
N PRO A 187 10.23 5.46 -18.36
CA PRO A 187 9.94 4.53 -19.45
C PRO A 187 8.79 3.59 -19.11
N THR A 188 8.23 2.93 -20.12
CA THR A 188 7.54 1.66 -19.90
C THR A 188 8.58 0.56 -19.70
N VAL A 189 8.25 -0.47 -18.94
CA VAL A 189 9.18 -1.57 -18.61
C VAL A 189 8.53 -2.93 -18.87
N PRO A 190 9.29 -3.95 -19.31
CA PRO A 190 8.75 -5.30 -19.42
C PRO A 190 8.53 -5.91 -18.02
N LEU A 191 7.59 -6.86 -17.90
CA LEU A 191 7.37 -7.58 -16.64
C LEU A 191 8.63 -8.27 -16.12
N SER A 192 9.54 -8.68 -17.02
CA SER A 192 10.81 -9.32 -16.67
C SER A 192 11.71 -8.47 -15.78
N THR A 193 11.52 -7.15 -15.76
CA THR A 193 12.15 -6.22 -14.80
C THR A 193 11.90 -6.65 -13.34
N PHE A 194 10.79 -7.35 -13.10
CA PHE A 194 10.36 -7.79 -11.77
C PHE A 194 10.65 -9.26 -11.46
N ASN A 195 11.39 -9.97 -12.32
CA ASN A 195 11.67 -11.41 -12.19
C ASN A 195 12.22 -11.83 -10.81
N ARG A 196 13.06 -11.00 -10.20
CA ARG A 196 13.65 -11.29 -8.88
C ARG A 196 12.61 -11.40 -7.76
N TRP A 197 11.45 -10.75 -7.89
CA TRP A 197 10.37 -10.81 -6.91
C TRP A 197 9.39 -11.95 -7.17
N PHE A 198 9.44 -12.59 -8.35
CA PHE A 198 8.74 -13.84 -8.59
C PHE A 198 9.47 -15.01 -7.89
N ALA A 199 10.81 -15.05 -7.96
CA ALA A 199 11.61 -16.15 -7.40
C ALA A 199 11.66 -16.19 -5.86
N ALA A 200 11.48 -15.05 -5.20
CA ALA A 200 11.49 -14.96 -3.73
C ALA A 200 10.28 -15.65 -3.06
N GLY A 201 9.27 -16.03 -3.83
CA GLY A 201 8.13 -16.84 -3.37
C GLY A 201 8.42 -18.36 -3.33
N ASP A 202 9.30 -18.85 -4.19
CA ASP A 202 9.60 -20.29 -4.36
C ASP A 202 10.83 -20.75 -3.57
N SER A 203 11.78 -19.86 -3.28
CA SER A 203 13.05 -20.21 -2.63
C SER A 203 12.95 -20.54 -1.13
N ARG A 204 11.75 -20.46 -0.54
CA ARG A 204 11.48 -21.00 0.81
C ARG A 204 11.15 -22.49 0.81
N ALA A 205 10.81 -23.09 -0.34
CA ALA A 205 10.49 -24.52 -0.42
C ALA A 205 11.73 -25.42 -0.65
N ALA A 206 12.88 -24.86 -1.04
CA ALA A 206 14.04 -25.64 -1.49
C ALA A 206 15.31 -25.50 -0.63
N ALA A 207 15.31 -24.67 0.42
CA ALA A 207 16.48 -24.40 1.26
C ALA A 207 16.40 -24.99 2.69
N GLU A 208 15.48 -25.94 2.92
CA GLU A 208 15.46 -26.73 4.17
C GLU A 208 16.36 -27.96 4.05
N SER A 209 17.68 -27.75 4.12
CA SER A 209 18.62 -28.80 4.57
C SER A 209 20.02 -28.24 4.79
N SER A 210 20.26 -27.66 5.97
CA SER A 210 21.37 -28.05 6.86
C SER A 210 21.51 -27.07 8.03
N PRO A 211 21.85 -27.57 9.24
CA PRO A 211 21.80 -26.80 10.47
C PRO A 211 23.03 -25.89 10.56
N THR A 212 22.83 -24.59 10.78
CA THR A 212 23.94 -23.71 11.16
C THR A 212 23.65 -23.12 12.54
N VAL A 213 24.52 -23.56 13.45
CA VAL A 213 24.72 -23.19 14.85
C VAL A 213 24.44 -21.71 15.14
N LEU A 214 23.63 -21.46 16.17
CA LEU A 214 23.49 -20.14 16.79
C LEU A 214 24.85 -19.67 17.32
N GLU A 215 25.41 -18.63 16.72
CA GLU A 215 26.48 -17.85 17.34
C GLU A 215 25.91 -16.50 17.79
N LYS A 216 26.13 -16.23 19.08
CA LYS A 216 25.58 -15.09 19.84
C LYS A 216 26.03 -13.76 19.23
N ALA A 217 25.08 -12.94 18.79
CA ALA A 217 25.28 -11.51 18.58
C ALA A 217 24.51 -10.72 19.65
N THR A 218 25.24 -9.80 20.27
CA THR A 218 24.97 -9.06 21.50
C THR A 218 23.69 -8.21 21.46
N LEU A 219 22.98 -8.15 22.59
CA LEU A 219 21.79 -7.32 22.84
C LEU A 219 22.04 -5.83 22.53
N PRO A 220 21.13 -5.14 21.81
CA PRO A 220 20.99 -3.70 21.93
C PRO A 220 20.19 -3.37 23.19
N THR A 221 20.80 -2.58 24.07
CA THR A 221 20.17 -2.00 25.25
C THR A 221 19.07 -0.99 24.84
N THR A 222 18.10 -0.80 25.73
CA THR A 222 16.81 -0.08 25.66
C THR A 222 16.78 1.40 25.21
N ALA A 223 17.64 1.89 24.32
CA ALA A 223 17.79 3.32 24.06
C ALA A 223 17.15 3.91 22.79
N ASP A 224 16.90 3.16 21.71
CA ASP A 224 16.48 3.79 20.43
C ASP A 224 15.06 3.41 19.97
N VAL A 225 14.05 3.78 20.75
CA VAL A 225 12.68 3.88 20.21
C VAL A 225 12.65 5.04 19.21
N THR A 226 12.84 4.72 17.93
CA THR A 226 12.84 5.70 16.84
C THR A 226 11.54 6.51 16.79
N PRO A 227 11.55 7.75 16.25
CA PRO A 227 10.32 8.54 16.07
C PRO A 227 9.21 7.81 15.30
N ARG A 228 9.59 6.85 14.44
CA ARG A 228 8.66 5.96 13.72
C ARG A 228 7.96 4.98 14.66
N MET A 229 8.70 4.36 15.58
CA MET A 229 8.13 3.43 16.57
C MET A 229 7.20 4.15 17.55
N ARG A 230 7.54 5.37 17.99
CA ARG A 230 6.67 6.17 18.88
C ARG A 230 5.33 6.49 18.24
N ARG A 231 5.30 6.83 16.95
CA ARG A 231 4.06 7.10 16.20
C ARG A 231 3.18 5.86 16.09
N VAL A 232 3.79 4.69 15.86
CA VAL A 232 3.07 3.40 15.82
C VAL A 232 2.47 3.07 17.18
N ILE A 233 3.22 3.26 18.27
CA ILE A 233 2.73 3.01 19.64
C ILE A 233 1.62 4.01 20.01
N ALA A 234 1.77 5.30 19.68
CA ALA A 234 0.76 6.33 19.95
C ALA A 234 -0.61 6.04 19.29
N SER A 235 -0.63 5.24 18.22
CA SER A 235 -1.89 4.82 17.60
C SER A 235 -2.73 3.92 18.52
N LEU A 236 -2.15 3.29 19.54
CA LEU A 236 -2.86 2.50 20.57
C LEU A 236 -3.71 3.35 21.52
N ASP A 237 -3.44 4.65 21.60
CA ASP A 237 -4.14 5.57 22.50
C ASP A 237 -5.38 6.20 21.82
N GLN A 238 -5.59 5.95 20.53
CA GLN A 238 -6.72 6.50 19.76
C GLN A 238 -8.02 5.71 20.00
N SER A 239 -9.19 6.35 19.87
CA SER A 239 -10.47 5.64 19.91
C SER A 239 -10.64 4.76 18.67
N SER A 240 -11.14 3.54 18.84
CA SER A 240 -11.36 2.60 17.74
C SER A 240 -12.52 1.66 18.04
N ASP A 241 -13.40 1.44 17.06
CA ASP A 241 -14.51 0.48 17.14
C ASP A 241 -14.02 -0.97 17.21
N ASP A 242 -12.85 -1.26 16.61
CA ASP A 242 -12.20 -2.57 16.66
C ASP A 242 -10.77 -2.44 17.20
N ARG A 243 -10.71 -2.21 18.52
CA ARG A 243 -9.46 -2.17 19.27
C ARG A 243 -8.62 -3.43 19.06
N SER A 244 -9.24 -4.59 18.89
CA SER A 244 -8.49 -5.86 18.76
C SER A 244 -7.72 -5.92 17.44
N ARG A 245 -8.35 -5.54 16.33
CA ARG A 245 -7.71 -5.49 15.01
C ARG A 245 -6.60 -4.46 14.95
N ARG A 246 -6.80 -3.29 15.58
CA ARG A 246 -5.77 -2.25 15.68
C ARG A 246 -4.57 -2.72 16.50
N ASP A 247 -4.82 -3.27 17.68
CA ASP A 247 -3.79 -3.74 18.60
C ASP A 247 -2.92 -4.81 17.93
N PHE A 248 -3.56 -5.75 17.22
CA PHE A 248 -2.87 -6.72 16.37
C PHE A 248 -2.03 -6.09 15.26
N ALA A 249 -2.57 -5.10 14.55
CA ALA A 249 -1.86 -4.40 13.48
C ALA A 249 -0.63 -3.63 14.00
N VAL A 250 -0.73 -3.01 15.18
CA VAL A 250 0.38 -2.32 15.84
C VAL A 250 1.49 -3.29 16.20
N VAL A 251 1.16 -4.42 16.82
CA VAL A 251 2.14 -5.48 17.15
C VAL A 251 2.82 -6.00 15.89
N CYS A 252 2.07 -6.28 14.83
CA CYS A 252 2.63 -6.69 13.55
C CYS A 252 3.60 -5.65 12.97
N LYS A 253 3.27 -4.36 13.07
CA LYS A 253 4.11 -3.27 12.57
C LYS A 253 5.40 -3.14 13.40
N LEU A 254 5.34 -3.34 14.71
CA LEU A 254 6.53 -3.34 15.58
C LEU A 254 7.44 -4.56 15.31
N LEU A 255 6.88 -5.76 15.13
CA LEU A 255 7.65 -6.95 14.75
C LEU A 255 8.38 -6.75 13.41
N ARG A 256 7.71 -6.16 12.42
CA ARG A 256 8.32 -5.84 11.11
C ARG A 256 9.37 -4.73 11.17
N LEU A 257 9.35 -3.90 12.21
CA LEU A 257 10.39 -2.91 12.48
C LEU A 257 11.60 -3.51 13.23
N GLY A 258 11.60 -4.82 13.45
CA GLY A 258 12.72 -5.56 14.03
C GLY A 258 12.68 -5.70 15.55
N LEU A 259 11.59 -5.27 16.21
CA LEU A 259 11.46 -5.47 17.66
C LEU A 259 11.15 -6.92 17.97
N SER A 260 11.80 -7.43 19.00
CA SER A 260 11.50 -8.72 19.60
C SER A 260 10.14 -8.71 20.32
N PRO A 261 9.49 -9.86 20.46
CA PRO A 261 8.31 -10.01 21.31
C PRO A 261 8.46 -9.41 22.72
N ALA A 262 9.63 -9.55 23.34
CA ALA A 262 9.90 -9.03 24.68
C ALA A 262 9.92 -7.49 24.73
N GLU A 263 10.55 -6.85 23.75
CA GLU A 263 10.57 -5.38 23.62
C GLU A 263 9.17 -4.83 23.37
N ILE A 264 8.40 -5.51 22.50
CA ILE A 264 7.02 -5.12 22.22
C ILE A 264 6.17 -5.21 23.48
N LYS A 265 6.27 -6.31 24.24
CA LYS A 265 5.56 -6.47 25.52
C LYS A 265 5.82 -5.27 26.45
N SER A 266 7.08 -4.88 26.60
CA SER A 266 7.46 -3.75 27.45
C SER A 266 6.89 -2.41 26.95
N LEU A 267 6.86 -2.18 25.63
CA LEU A 267 6.45 -0.91 25.05
C LEU A 267 4.94 -0.68 25.00
N VAL A 268 4.15 -1.75 24.86
CA VAL A 268 2.69 -1.65 24.68
C VAL A 268 1.90 -2.00 25.94
N ALA A 269 2.56 -2.54 26.98
CA ALA A 269 1.93 -2.87 28.25
C ALA A 269 1.17 -1.66 28.84
N GLY A 270 -0.06 -1.91 29.30
CA GLY A 270 -0.93 -0.91 29.89
C GLY A 270 -1.64 0.01 28.88
N ARG A 271 -1.44 -0.17 27.57
CA ARG A 271 -2.12 0.61 26.51
C ARG A 271 -3.22 -0.19 25.84
N SER A 272 -4.28 0.48 25.38
CA SER A 272 -5.43 -0.17 24.73
C SER A 272 -5.95 -1.39 25.53
N LYS A 273 -6.02 -2.58 24.93
CA LYS A 273 -6.43 -3.83 25.58
C LYS A 273 -5.26 -4.59 26.21
N PHE A 274 -4.03 -4.10 26.11
CA PHE A 274 -2.83 -4.70 26.72
C PHE A 274 -2.72 -4.44 28.23
N THR A 275 -3.85 -4.42 28.94
CA THR A 275 -3.92 -4.29 30.40
C THR A 275 -3.77 -5.63 31.09
N THR A 276 -3.98 -6.74 30.38
CA THR A 276 -3.79 -8.11 30.89
C THR A 276 -2.69 -8.83 30.13
N THR A 277 -1.85 -9.57 30.86
CA THR A 277 -0.74 -10.36 30.29
C THR A 277 -1.26 -11.39 29.29
N THR A 278 -2.41 -12.03 29.58
CA THR A 278 -3.03 -13.03 28.72
C THR A 278 -3.42 -12.48 27.33
N TYR A 279 -4.05 -11.31 27.25
CA TYR A 279 -4.43 -10.73 25.95
C TYR A 279 -3.20 -10.29 25.15
N LEU A 280 -2.21 -9.69 25.82
CA LEU A 280 -0.97 -9.26 25.22
C LEU A 280 -0.19 -10.45 24.63
N ASP A 281 -0.06 -11.53 25.38
CA ASP A 281 0.64 -12.75 24.95
C ASP A 281 -0.03 -13.38 23.73
N ILE A 282 -1.35 -13.57 23.77
CA ILE A 282 -2.12 -14.14 22.65
C ILE A 282 -1.99 -13.25 21.40
N THR A 283 -2.05 -11.92 21.57
CA THR A 283 -1.94 -10.98 20.43
C THR A 283 -0.54 -11.05 19.81
N ILE A 284 0.50 -11.17 20.63
CA ILE A 284 1.88 -11.31 20.17
C ILE A 284 2.12 -12.67 19.52
N GLU A 285 1.65 -13.76 20.10
CA GLU A 285 1.75 -15.10 19.49
C GLU A 285 1.06 -15.14 18.12
N ASN A 286 -0.17 -14.64 18.03
CA ASN A 286 -0.89 -14.57 16.77
C ASN A 286 -0.18 -13.65 15.76
N ALA A 287 0.40 -12.54 16.22
CA ALA A 287 1.14 -11.63 15.35
C ALA A 287 2.46 -12.25 14.89
N VAL A 288 3.17 -12.99 15.75
CA VAL A 288 4.38 -13.75 15.39
C VAL A 288 4.02 -14.83 14.39
N ALA A 289 2.95 -15.60 14.60
CA ALA A 289 2.45 -16.58 13.65
C ALA A 289 2.05 -15.92 12.31
N ALA A 290 1.43 -14.75 12.33
CA ALA A 290 1.03 -14.04 11.12
C ALA A 290 2.20 -13.40 10.36
N VAL A 291 3.23 -12.93 11.07
CA VAL A 291 4.39 -12.24 10.49
C VAL A 291 5.47 -13.23 10.06
N PHE A 292 5.72 -14.28 10.85
CA PHE A 292 6.80 -15.25 10.68
C PHE A 292 6.33 -16.69 10.46
N GLY A 293 5.12 -17.06 10.89
CA GLY A 293 4.60 -18.43 10.92
C GLY A 293 3.84 -18.89 9.67
N LYS A 294 4.31 -18.55 8.47
CA LYS A 294 3.91 -19.30 7.26
C LYS A 294 5.03 -20.26 6.87
N THR A 295 4.94 -21.49 7.38
CA THR A 295 5.32 -22.70 6.64
C THR A 295 4.33 -22.90 5.50
#